data_AF-A0AAW3TC98-F1
#
_entry.id   AF-A0AAW3TC98-F1
#
_cell.length_a   1.000
_cell.length_b   1.000
_cell.length_c   1.000
_cell.angle_alpha   90.00
_cell.angle_beta   90.00
_cell.angle_gamma   90.00
#
_symmetry.space_group_name_H-M   'P 1'
#
loop_
_entity.id
_entity.type
_entity.pdbx_description
1 polymer ?
#
loop_
_entity_poly.entity_id
_entity_poly.type
_entity_poly.pdbx_seq_one_letter_code
_entity_poly.pdbx_strand_id
1 'polypeptide(L)'
;MQQGPSSMPPEITNYLLIDIDNEFSRAFAEYYVNSNGITKASTLIAAGSNTRQLVKMMFDELIKDYSYCDLENEISVSELINYLKDHHDLHGVLFNSTDYLLASDKQRFIYNSLHEERFLINLDDTGYTLSRVTDETLTEPSQNHHDIAHTPQDLIDLAEQLNKNK
;
A
#
# COMPACT_ATOMS: atom_id res chain seq x y z
N MET A 1 -34.66 -18.20 -10.10
CA MET A 1 -33.42 -17.68 -10.72
C MET A 1 -33.04 -16.42 -9.97
N GLN A 2 -32.14 -16.52 -8.99
CA GLN A 2 -31.61 -15.33 -8.30
C GLN A 2 -30.56 -14.71 -9.22
N GLN A 3 -30.78 -13.47 -9.63
CA GLN A 3 -29.75 -12.65 -10.24
C GLN A 3 -28.73 -12.36 -9.14
N GLY A 4 -27.53 -12.93 -9.25
CA GLY A 4 -26.40 -12.57 -8.40
C GLY A 4 -26.04 -11.09 -8.59
N PRO A 5 -25.41 -10.45 -7.62
CA PRO A 5 -25.08 -9.03 -7.72
C PRO A 5 -24.19 -8.80 -8.95
N SER A 6 -24.75 -8.10 -9.95
CA SER A 6 -23.97 -7.41 -10.96
C SER A 6 -23.32 -6.22 -10.26
N SER A 7 -22.23 -6.47 -9.53
CA SER A 7 -21.45 -5.40 -8.92
C SER A 7 -20.46 -4.91 -9.97
N MET A 8 -20.86 -3.88 -10.71
CA MET A 8 -19.90 -2.93 -11.26
C MET A 8 -18.92 -2.59 -10.12
N PRO A 9 -17.59 -2.66 -10.35
CA PRO A 9 -16.64 -2.41 -9.27
C PRO A 9 -16.95 -1.04 -8.64
N PRO A 10 -16.86 -0.90 -7.30
CA PRO A 10 -17.03 0.39 -6.67
C PRO A 10 -16.12 1.41 -7.36
N GLU A 11 -16.62 2.64 -7.53
CA GLU A 11 -15.84 3.73 -8.09
C GLU A 11 -14.53 3.84 -7.29
N ILE A 12 -13.41 3.44 -7.89
CA ILE A 12 -12.07 3.46 -7.27
C ILE A 12 -11.66 4.92 -7.06
N THR A 13 -12.12 5.47 -5.94
CA THR A 13 -11.84 6.83 -5.51
C THR A 13 -10.93 6.81 -4.31
N ASN A 14 -9.81 7.54 -4.40
CA ASN A 14 -8.77 7.59 -3.36
C ASN A 14 -8.27 6.21 -2.92
N TYR A 15 -7.90 5.35 -3.86
CA TYR A 15 -7.21 4.10 -3.57
C TYR A 15 -5.70 4.24 -3.80
N LEU A 16 -4.93 3.42 -3.09
CA LEU A 16 -3.50 3.25 -3.33
C LEU A 16 -3.28 2.06 -4.26
N LEU A 17 -2.71 2.28 -5.45
CA LEU A 17 -2.21 1.25 -6.35
C LEU A 17 -0.74 0.92 -6.01
N ILE A 18 -0.48 -0.36 -5.75
CA ILE A 18 0.88 -0.85 -5.48
C ILE A 18 1.56 -1.25 -6.77
N ASP A 19 2.60 -0.51 -7.14
CA ASP A 19 3.32 -0.61 -8.41
C ASP A 19 4.53 -1.56 -8.27
N ILE A 20 4.24 -2.86 -8.37
CA ILE A 20 5.25 -3.93 -8.46
C ILE A 20 5.54 -4.26 -9.93
N ASP A 21 4.49 -4.51 -10.71
CA ASP A 21 4.54 -4.63 -12.17
C ASP A 21 4.13 -3.30 -12.84
N ASN A 22 5.14 -2.56 -13.28
CA ASN A 22 5.01 -1.25 -13.91
C ASN A 22 4.10 -1.24 -15.15
N GLU A 23 4.14 -2.32 -15.94
CA GLU A 23 3.34 -2.41 -17.18
C GLU A 23 1.88 -2.65 -16.84
N PHE A 24 1.63 -3.57 -15.89
CA PHE A 24 0.30 -3.85 -15.39
C PHE A 24 -0.34 -2.62 -14.74
N SER A 25 0.35 -1.98 -13.79
CA SER A 25 -0.17 -0.81 -13.04
C SER A 25 -0.60 0.31 -13.97
N ARG A 26 0.22 0.58 -15.00
CA ARG A 26 -0.10 1.59 -16.00
C ARG A 26 -1.31 1.18 -16.84
N ALA A 27 -1.32 -0.04 -17.36
CA ALA A 27 -2.42 -0.53 -18.20
C ALA A 27 -3.75 -0.53 -17.43
N PHE A 28 -3.73 -0.86 -16.14
CA PHE A 28 -4.89 -0.77 -15.26
C PHE A 28 -5.36 0.67 -15.08
N ALA A 29 -4.45 1.61 -14.79
CA ALA A 29 -4.80 3.02 -14.64
C ALA A 29 -5.37 3.63 -15.93
N GLU A 30 -4.78 3.30 -17.09
CA GLU A 30 -5.30 3.68 -18.41
C GLU A 30 -6.70 3.11 -18.63
N TYR A 31 -6.91 1.81 -18.34
CA TYR A 31 -8.23 1.21 -18.43
C TYR A 31 -9.23 1.92 -17.53
N TYR A 32 -8.90 2.16 -16.27
CA TYR A 32 -9.81 2.76 -15.29
C TYR A 32 -10.26 4.18 -15.70
N VAL A 33 -9.34 5.02 -16.17
CA VAL A 33 -9.65 6.37 -16.66
C VAL A 33 -10.55 6.31 -17.90
N ASN A 34 -10.25 5.40 -18.84
CA ASN A 34 -10.97 5.29 -20.11
C ASN A 34 -12.36 4.62 -19.98
N SER A 35 -12.49 3.63 -19.09
CA SER A 35 -13.70 2.80 -18.96
C SER A 35 -14.81 3.47 -18.16
N ASN A 36 -14.47 4.37 -17.23
CA ASN A 36 -15.47 5.07 -16.43
C ASN A 36 -16.07 6.32 -17.10
N GLY A 37 -15.75 6.60 -18.37
CA GLY A 37 -16.30 7.75 -19.12
C GLY A 37 -16.07 9.09 -18.41
N ILE A 38 -15.01 9.15 -17.60
CA ILE A 38 -14.86 10.18 -16.56
C ILE A 38 -14.43 11.51 -17.20
N THR A 39 -15.25 12.53 -16.97
CA THR A 39 -14.93 13.96 -17.21
C THR A 39 -14.19 14.61 -16.02
N LYS A 40 -13.85 13.84 -14.99
CA LYS A 40 -13.10 14.21 -13.78
C LYS A 40 -11.65 13.65 -13.78
N ALA A 41 -10.76 14.32 -13.07
CA ALA A 41 -9.39 13.83 -12.89
C ALA A 41 -9.36 12.48 -12.14
N SER A 42 -8.37 11.63 -12.42
CA SER A 42 -8.08 10.44 -11.61
C SER A 42 -7.87 10.83 -10.15
N THR A 43 -8.28 9.96 -9.23
CA THR A 43 -8.01 10.09 -7.79
C THR A 43 -7.14 8.95 -7.26
N LEU A 44 -6.66 8.10 -8.16
CA LEU A 44 -5.78 6.99 -7.85
C LEU A 44 -4.42 7.53 -7.39
N ILE A 45 -3.86 6.97 -6.33
CA ILE A 45 -2.52 7.27 -5.85
C ILE A 45 -1.67 6.03 -6.11
N ALA A 46 -0.43 6.17 -6.58
CA ALA A 46 0.43 5.00 -6.81
C ALA A 46 1.68 5.03 -5.95
N ALA A 47 2.12 3.86 -5.47
CA ALA A 47 3.39 3.75 -4.77
C ALA A 47 4.20 2.55 -5.25
N GLY A 48 5.51 2.76 -5.41
CA GLY A 48 6.45 1.75 -5.86
C GLY A 48 7.87 2.27 -5.95
N SER A 49 8.80 1.40 -6.35
CA SER A 49 10.22 1.73 -6.39
C SER A 49 10.64 2.44 -7.69
N ASN A 50 9.85 2.31 -8.76
CA ASN A 50 10.13 2.91 -10.08
C ASN A 50 9.53 4.32 -10.22
N THR A 51 10.15 5.30 -9.56
CA THR A 51 9.68 6.70 -9.57
C THR A 51 9.52 7.30 -10.96
N ARG A 52 10.35 6.89 -11.94
CA ARG A 52 10.24 7.38 -13.32
C ARG A 52 8.90 7.00 -13.96
N GLN A 53 8.43 5.77 -13.72
CA GLN A 53 7.12 5.31 -14.20
C GLN A 53 6.00 6.07 -13.49
N LEU A 54 6.09 6.21 -12.17
CA LEU A 54 5.08 6.91 -11.36
C LEU A 54 4.90 8.37 -11.81
N VAL A 55 6.01 9.11 -12.01
CA VAL A 55 5.98 10.48 -12.54
C VAL A 55 5.33 10.51 -13.93
N LYS A 56 5.62 9.53 -14.78
CA LYS A 56 5.01 9.45 -16.11
C LYS A 56 3.50 9.22 -16.01
N MET A 57 3.05 8.33 -15.13
CA MET A 57 1.62 8.08 -14.90
C MET A 57 0.90 9.33 -14.37
N MET A 58 1.53 10.10 -13.48
CA MET A 58 0.98 11.37 -13.00
C MET A 58 0.90 12.41 -14.13
N PHE A 59 1.96 12.54 -14.94
CA PHE A 59 1.98 13.46 -16.07
C PHE A 59 0.92 13.15 -17.13
N ASP A 60 0.67 11.85 -17.36
CA ASP A 60 -0.39 11.37 -18.25
C ASP A 60 -1.79 11.43 -17.60
N GLU A 61 -1.91 12.06 -16.41
CA GLU A 61 -3.15 12.22 -15.63
C GLU A 61 -3.84 10.91 -15.22
N LEU A 62 -3.10 9.79 -15.25
CA LEU A 62 -3.60 8.47 -14.88
C LEU A 62 -3.75 8.30 -13.36
N ILE A 63 -2.93 9.02 -12.60
CA ILE A 63 -2.93 9.05 -11.13
C ILE A 63 -2.89 10.51 -10.65
N LYS A 64 -3.46 10.75 -9.47
CA LYS A 64 -3.48 12.03 -8.80
C LYS A 64 -2.18 12.35 -8.09
N ASP A 65 -1.59 11.34 -7.45
CA ASP A 65 -0.38 11.49 -6.65
C ASP A 65 0.47 10.21 -6.71
N TYR A 66 1.74 10.32 -6.34
CA TYR A 66 2.61 9.17 -6.17
C TYR A 66 3.57 9.29 -4.98
N SER A 67 3.98 8.14 -4.45
CA SER A 67 5.06 8.07 -3.47
C SER A 67 6.08 7.01 -3.87
N TYR A 68 7.35 7.30 -3.64
CA TYR A 68 8.35 6.25 -3.65
C TYR A 68 8.08 5.28 -2.49
N CYS A 69 8.21 3.99 -2.74
CA CYS A 69 8.24 2.97 -1.70
C CYS A 69 9.05 1.77 -2.16
N ASP A 70 10.05 1.38 -1.38
CA ASP A 70 10.66 0.06 -1.47
C ASP A 70 9.87 -0.90 -0.57
N LEU A 71 9.05 -1.73 -1.18
CA LEU A 71 8.16 -2.65 -0.49
C LEU A 71 8.88 -3.81 0.22
N GLU A 72 10.17 -4.00 -0.03
CA GLU A 72 11.01 -4.95 0.72
C GLU A 72 11.59 -4.33 2.00
N ASN A 73 11.48 -3.00 2.15
CA ASN A 73 12.04 -2.23 3.24
C ASN A 73 10.94 -1.72 4.19
N GLU A 74 10.92 -2.26 5.41
CA GLU A 74 9.95 -1.94 6.46
C GLU A 74 9.95 -0.45 6.85
N ILE A 75 11.11 0.23 6.77
CA ILE A 75 11.21 1.67 7.04
C ILE A 75 10.51 2.45 5.93
N SER A 76 10.78 2.10 4.66
CA SER A 76 10.16 2.76 3.52
C SER A 76 8.63 2.60 3.52
N VAL A 77 8.14 1.42 3.92
CA VAL A 77 6.71 1.17 4.07
C VAL A 77 6.10 1.98 5.21
N SER A 78 6.81 2.10 6.34
CA SER A 78 6.36 2.91 7.47
C SER A 78 6.26 4.39 7.10
N GLU A 79 7.23 4.91 6.34
CA GLU A 79 7.20 6.27 5.80
C GLU A 79 6.01 6.47 4.84
N LEU A 80 5.77 5.50 3.95
CA LEU A 80 4.61 5.52 3.05
C LEU A 80 3.30 5.57 3.85
N ILE A 81 3.12 4.73 4.86
CA ILE A 81 1.90 4.70 5.68
C ILE A 81 1.67 6.05 6.36
N ASN A 82 2.71 6.66 6.93
CA ASN A 82 2.59 7.96 7.59
C ASN A 82 2.24 9.06 6.59
N TYR A 83 2.95 9.11 5.45
CA TYR A 83 2.66 10.06 4.38
C TYR A 83 1.21 9.94 3.90
N LEU A 84 0.72 8.72 3.68
CA LEU A 84 -0.64 8.49 3.23
C LEU A 84 -1.65 8.98 4.27
N LYS A 85 -1.46 8.68 5.56
CA LYS A 85 -2.34 9.16 6.63
C LYS A 85 -2.41 10.68 6.74
N ASP A 86 -1.29 11.36 6.53
CA ASP A 86 -1.19 12.81 6.70
C ASP A 86 -1.73 13.59 5.49
N HIS A 87 -1.71 12.98 4.29
CA HIS A 87 -1.98 13.68 3.04
C HIS A 87 -3.17 13.14 2.23
N HIS A 88 -3.63 11.92 2.50
CA HIS A 88 -4.64 11.24 1.69
C HIS A 88 -5.67 10.51 2.56
N ASP A 89 -6.95 10.66 2.22
CA ASP A 89 -8.04 9.89 2.83
C ASP A 89 -8.28 8.64 1.98
N LEU A 90 -7.49 7.58 2.24
CA LEU A 90 -7.53 6.36 1.45
C LEU A 90 -8.72 5.48 1.82
N HIS A 91 -9.38 4.93 0.80
CA HIS A 91 -10.45 3.94 0.97
C HIS A 91 -9.95 2.49 0.90
N GLY A 92 -8.74 2.28 0.42
CA GLY A 92 -8.16 0.95 0.31
C GLY A 92 -6.87 0.91 -0.51
N VAL A 93 -6.28 -0.27 -0.53
CA VAL A 93 -5.09 -0.58 -1.35
C VAL A 93 -5.43 -1.64 -2.39
N LEU A 94 -4.85 -1.49 -3.57
CA LEU A 94 -5.01 -2.35 -4.74
C LEU A 94 -3.67 -3.02 -5.07
N PHE A 95 -3.73 -4.32 -5.27
CA PHE A 95 -2.58 -5.12 -5.71
C PHE A 95 -2.91 -5.83 -7.02
N ASN A 96 -1.94 -5.98 -7.91
CA ASN A 96 -2.01 -7.02 -8.92
C ASN A 96 -2.15 -8.39 -8.22
N SER A 97 -3.15 -9.18 -8.60
CA SER A 97 -3.40 -10.48 -7.96
C SER A 97 -2.23 -11.44 -8.10
N THR A 98 -1.53 -11.41 -9.24
CA THR A 98 -0.38 -12.29 -9.49
C THR A 98 0.77 -11.95 -8.52
N ASP A 99 1.12 -10.68 -8.41
CA ASP A 99 2.20 -10.22 -7.54
C ASP A 99 1.89 -10.51 -6.06
N TYR A 100 0.64 -10.28 -5.63
CA TYR A 100 0.22 -10.55 -4.27
C TYR A 100 0.26 -12.04 -3.91
N LEU A 101 -0.17 -12.93 -4.83
CA LEU A 101 -0.20 -14.37 -4.59
C LEU A 101 1.21 -15.00 -4.61
N LEU A 102 2.11 -14.47 -5.45
CA LEU A 102 3.50 -14.90 -5.53
C LEU A 102 4.39 -14.33 -4.42
N ALA A 103 3.94 -13.28 -3.72
CA ALA A 103 4.65 -12.68 -2.62
C ALA A 103 4.92 -13.70 -1.50
N SER A 104 6.10 -13.61 -0.90
CA SER A 104 6.46 -14.36 0.30
C SER A 104 5.57 -13.98 1.50
N ASP A 105 5.53 -14.80 2.54
CA ASP A 105 4.77 -14.48 3.76
C ASP A 105 5.23 -13.17 4.41
N LYS A 106 6.54 -12.88 4.34
CA LYS A 106 7.09 -11.60 4.81
C LYS A 106 6.54 -10.43 4.00
N GLN A 107 6.55 -10.51 2.68
CA GLN A 107 6.01 -9.47 1.80
C GLN A 107 4.51 -9.30 1.99
N ARG A 108 3.74 -10.40 2.08
CA ARG A 108 2.30 -10.34 2.38
C ARG A 108 2.01 -9.69 3.72
N PHE A 109 2.81 -9.96 4.75
CA PHE A 109 2.68 -9.29 6.04
C PHE A 109 2.84 -7.76 5.89
N ILE A 110 3.86 -7.32 5.16
CA ILE A 110 4.07 -5.90 4.85
C ILE A 110 2.88 -5.32 4.06
N TYR A 111 2.45 -6.00 3.00
CA TYR A 111 1.32 -5.56 2.16
C TYR A 111 0.02 -5.43 2.97
N ASN A 112 -0.20 -6.36 3.89
CA ASN A 112 -1.38 -6.37 4.75
C ASN A 112 -1.36 -5.26 5.82
N SER A 113 -0.19 -4.71 6.14
CA SER A 113 -0.06 -3.59 7.07
C SER A 113 -0.42 -2.22 6.46
N LEU A 114 -0.48 -2.11 5.13
CA LEU A 114 -0.72 -0.84 4.42
C LEU A 114 -2.13 -0.29 4.65
N HIS A 115 -3.13 -1.16 4.68
CA HIS A 115 -4.53 -0.77 4.86
C HIS A 115 -5.41 -1.95 5.26
N GLU A 116 -6.51 -1.70 5.97
CA GLU A 116 -7.48 -2.74 6.36
C GLU A 116 -8.31 -3.25 5.17
N GLU A 117 -8.78 -2.32 4.32
CA GLU A 117 -9.45 -2.61 3.07
C GLU A 117 -8.42 -2.85 1.96
N ARG A 118 -8.40 -4.08 1.43
CA ARG A 118 -7.42 -4.56 0.45
C ARG A 118 -8.13 -5.28 -0.68
N PHE A 119 -7.72 -5.01 -1.92
CA PHE A 119 -8.32 -5.61 -3.11
C PHE A 119 -7.25 -6.12 -4.07
N LEU A 120 -7.56 -7.22 -4.74
CA LEU A 120 -6.77 -7.78 -5.82
C LEU A 120 -7.40 -7.39 -7.14
N ILE A 121 -6.59 -6.82 -8.01
CA ILE A 121 -6.91 -6.56 -9.41
C ILE A 121 -6.57 -7.83 -10.18
N ASN A 122 -7.58 -8.42 -10.81
CA ASN A 122 -7.41 -9.53 -11.73
C ASN A 122 -7.64 -9.01 -13.16
N LEU A 123 -6.89 -9.55 -14.11
CA LEU A 123 -7.11 -9.33 -15.54
C LEU A 123 -7.57 -10.65 -16.15
N ASP A 124 -8.77 -10.65 -16.73
CA ASP A 124 -9.34 -11.78 -17.45
C ASP A 124 -9.76 -11.37 -18.88
N ASP A 125 -10.32 -12.31 -19.64
CA ASP A 125 -10.75 -12.09 -21.03
C ASP A 125 -11.82 -10.99 -21.18
N THR A 126 -12.50 -10.62 -20.09
CA THR A 126 -13.56 -9.59 -20.05
C THR A 126 -13.07 -8.23 -19.53
N GLY A 127 -11.83 -8.16 -19.02
CA GLY A 127 -11.20 -6.93 -18.55
C GLY A 127 -10.69 -7.05 -17.12
N TYR A 128 -10.69 -5.93 -16.40
CA TYR A 128 -10.21 -5.88 -15.02
C TYR A 128 -11.36 -6.11 -14.02
N THR A 129 -11.12 -6.99 -13.05
CA THR A 129 -12.05 -7.24 -11.95
C THR A 129 -11.36 -7.06 -10.59
N LEU A 130 -12.13 -6.67 -9.58
CA LEU A 130 -11.63 -6.48 -8.21
C LEU A 130 -12.20 -7.56 -7.29
N SER A 131 -11.34 -8.21 -6.52
CA SER A 131 -11.74 -9.12 -5.44
C SER A 131 -11.17 -8.63 -4.11
N ARG A 132 -12.01 -8.55 -3.07
CA ARG A 132 -11.56 -8.16 -1.73
C ARG A 132 -10.71 -9.28 -1.12
N VAL A 133 -9.59 -8.92 -0.49
CA VAL A 133 -8.78 -9.85 0.29
C VAL A 133 -9.53 -10.17 1.58
N THR A 134 -9.92 -11.43 1.75
CA THR A 134 -10.68 -11.94 2.90
C THR A 134 -9.83 -12.93 3.67
N ASP A 135 -8.66 -12.50 4.13
CA ASP A 135 -7.79 -13.39 4.91
C ASP A 135 -8.30 -13.52 6.35
N GLU A 136 -8.76 -14.72 6.72
CA GLU A 136 -9.02 -15.14 8.12
C GLU A 136 -7.71 -15.31 8.92
N THR A 137 -6.54 -15.18 8.28
CA THR A 137 -5.20 -15.41 8.85
C THR A 137 -4.55 -14.18 9.47
N LEU A 138 -5.29 -13.06 9.58
CA LEU A 138 -4.83 -11.84 10.22
C LEU A 138 -4.79 -12.05 11.74
N THR A 139 -3.67 -12.58 12.24
CA THR A 139 -3.19 -12.10 13.54
C THR A 139 -3.00 -10.60 13.38
N GLU A 140 -3.64 -9.82 14.26
CA GLU A 140 -3.36 -8.39 14.47
C GLU A 140 -1.86 -8.14 14.26
N PRO A 141 -1.44 -6.98 13.72
CA PRO A 141 -0.03 -6.62 13.78
C PRO A 141 0.35 -6.79 15.25
N SER A 142 1.15 -7.82 15.56
CA SER A 142 1.73 -7.96 16.89
C SER A 142 2.24 -6.58 17.15
N GLN A 143 1.70 -5.94 18.18
CA GLN A 143 2.26 -4.70 18.67
C GLN A 143 3.72 -5.05 18.87
N ASN A 144 4.55 -4.67 17.89
CA ASN A 144 5.95 -4.53 18.09
C ASN A 144 5.94 -3.52 19.22
N HIS A 145 6.03 -4.04 20.44
CA HIS A 145 6.80 -3.38 21.45
C HIS A 145 8.11 -3.10 20.72
N HIS A 146 8.19 -1.92 20.12
CA HIS A 146 9.38 -1.14 20.24
C HIS A 146 9.62 -1.11 21.74
N ASP A 147 10.33 -2.14 22.21
CA ASP A 147 11.31 -2.00 23.25
C ASP A 147 12.28 -0.96 22.66
N ILE A 148 11.85 0.31 22.70
CA ILE A 148 12.73 1.45 22.62
C ILE A 148 13.65 1.16 23.76
N ALA A 149 14.84 0.66 23.43
CA ALA A 149 15.84 0.20 24.38
C ALA A 149 15.72 1.03 25.64
N HIS A 150 15.08 0.45 26.66
CA HIS A 150 15.06 1.07 27.98
C HIS A 150 16.53 1.22 28.28
N THR A 151 17.01 2.47 28.25
CA THR A 151 18.34 2.77 28.74
C THR A 151 18.29 2.24 30.17
N PRO A 152 19.02 1.17 30.52
CA PRO A 152 18.93 0.66 31.87
C PRO A 152 19.32 1.83 32.76
N GLN A 153 18.43 2.25 33.65
CA GLN A 153 18.70 3.30 34.63
C GLN A 153 20.05 3.01 35.34
N ASP A 154 20.42 1.73 35.43
CA ASP A 154 21.71 1.19 35.85
C ASP A 154 22.93 1.78 35.10
N LEU A 155 22.86 2.08 33.80
CA LEU A 155 23.98 2.66 33.04
C LEU A 155 24.17 4.15 33.35
N ILE A 156 23.08 4.88 33.61
CA ILE A 156 23.12 6.29 34.02
C ILE A 156 23.65 6.37 35.46
N ASP A 157 23.15 5.53 36.35
CA ASP A 157 23.57 5.51 37.76
C ASP A 157 25.04 5.06 37.90
N LEU A 158 25.51 4.13 37.06
CA LEU A 158 26.92 3.72 37.00
C LEU A 158 27.83 4.85 36.48
N ALA A 159 27.39 5.60 35.47
CA ALA A 159 28.15 6.74 34.94
C ALA A 159 28.25 7.89 35.95
N GLU A 160 27.20 8.15 36.72
CA GLU A 160 27.21 9.16 37.79
C GLU A 160 28.12 8.75 38.97
N GLN A 161 28.16 7.47 39.34
CA GLN A 161 29.08 6.98 40.37
C GLN A 161 30.55 7.03 39.95
N LEU A 162 30.85 6.79 38.67
CA LEU A 162 32.21 6.89 38.14
C LEU A 162 32.71 8.34 38.08
N ASN A 163 31.83 9.32 37.84
CA ASN A 163 32.19 10.74 37.82
C ASN A 163 32.31 11.40 39.20
N LYS A 164 31.68 10.84 40.25
CA LYS A 164 31.83 11.35 41.63
C LYS A 164 33.14 10.95 42.33
N ASN A 165 33.90 10.01 41.76
CA ASN A 165 35.16 9.51 42.32
C ASN A 165 36.41 10.11 41.62
N LYS A 166 36.28 11.27 40.98
CA LYS A 166 37.40 12.08 40.47
C LYS A 166 37.62 13.33 41.31
#